data_AF-A0A1H8KJL7-F1
#
_entry.id   AF-A0A1H8KJL7-F1
#
_cell.length_a   1.000
_cell.length_b   1.000
_cell.length_c   1.000
_cell.angle_alpha   90.00
_cell.angle_beta   90.00
_cell.angle_gamma   90.00
#
_symmetry.space_group_name_H-M   'P 1'
#
loop_
_entity.id
_entity.type
_entity.pdbx_description
1 polymer ?
#
loop_
_entity_poly.entity_id
_entity_poly.type
_entity_poly.pdbx_seq_one_letter_code
_entity_poly.pdbx_strand_id
1 'polypeptide(L)' 'MEFSTLQTTLPISDLEHAGRARKVAERLDDLRAHGRHGYTLANTLTVTVTVTGTNYVTIIDTLTKDQPK' A
#
# COMPACT_ATOMS: atom_id res chain seq x y z
N MET A 1 15.99 10.72 10.54
CA MET A 1 14.73 10.59 9.78
C MET A 1 14.81 9.32 8.95
N GLU A 2 13.88 8.39 9.16
CA GLU A 2 13.83 7.10 8.47
C GLU A 2 12.61 7.04 7.54
N PHE A 3 12.74 6.31 6.43
CA PHE A 3 11.67 6.13 5.44
C PHE A 3 11.44 4.65 5.18
N SER A 4 10.19 4.28 4.94
CA SER A 4 9.79 2.94 4.48
C SER A 4 8.75 3.08 3.37
N THR A 5 8.73 2.14 2.42
CA THR A 5 7.72 2.10 1.37
C THR A 5 6.95 0.79 1.41
N LEU A 6 5.63 0.87 1.29
CA LEU A 6 4.76 -0.29 1.13
C LEU A 6 4.13 -0.27 -0.25
N GLN A 7 4.25 -1.38 -0.97
CA GLN A 7 3.63 -1.54 -2.28
C GLN A 7 2.53 -2.60 -2.22
N THR A 8 1.33 -2.24 -2.65
CA THR A 8 0.18 -3.16 -2.76
C THR A 8 -0.37 -3.12 -4.17
N THR A 9 -0.29 -4.23 -4.90
CA THR A 9 -0.89 -4.36 -6.23
C THR A 9 -2.23 -5.09 -6.14
N LEU A 10 -3.25 -4.51 -6.78
CA LEU A 10 -4.64 -4.94 -6.80
C LEU A 10 -5.08 -5.17 -8.25
N PRO A 11 -5.77 -6.26 -8.58
CA PRO A 11 -6.44 -6.38 -9.87
C PRO A 11 -7.58 -5.36 -9.97
N ILE A 12 -7.93 -4.86 -11.17
CA ILE A 12 -9.12 -3.98 -11.38
C ILE A 12 -10.39 -4.78 -11.68
N SER A 13 -10.29 -6.06 -12.03
CA SER A 13 -11.46 -6.89 -12.37
C SER A 13 -12.49 -7.00 -11.24
N ASP A 14 -13.77 -6.88 -11.58
CA ASP A 14 -14.90 -7.04 -10.65
C ASP A 14 -15.01 -8.48 -10.12
N LEU A 15 -14.60 -9.45 -10.95
CA LEU A 15 -14.53 -10.87 -10.60
C LEU A 15 -13.53 -11.18 -9.48
N GLU A 16 -12.60 -10.26 -9.22
CA GLU A 16 -11.55 -10.40 -8.20
C GLU A 16 -11.85 -9.60 -6.92
N HIS A 17 -13.12 -9.24 -6.69
CA HIS A 17 -13.52 -8.42 -5.56
C HIS A 17 -13.05 -8.97 -4.20
N ALA A 18 -13.19 -10.28 -3.97
CA ALA A 18 -12.73 -10.91 -2.73
C ALA A 18 -11.21 -10.85 -2.57
N GLY A 19 -10.46 -11.06 -3.66
CA GLY A 19 -9.00 -10.94 -3.67
C GLY A 19 -8.53 -9.51 -3.40
N ARG A 20 -9.23 -8.52 -3.97
CA ARG A 20 -8.99 -7.10 -3.72
C ARG A 20 -9.25 -6.73 -2.26
N ALA A 21 -10.39 -7.15 -1.70
CA ALA A 21 -10.73 -6.88 -0.31
C ALA A 21 -9.68 -7.45 0.64
N ARG A 22 -9.20 -8.68 0.38
CA ARG A 22 -8.10 -9.29 1.13
C ARG A 22 -6.82 -8.45 1.05
N LYS A 23 -6.40 -8.06 -0.15
CA LYS A 23 -5.18 -7.24 -0.33
C LYS A 23 -5.26 -5.89 0.35
N VAL A 24 -6.44 -5.26 0.37
CA VAL A 24 -6.68 -4.02 1.11
C VAL A 24 -6.57 -4.26 2.63
N ALA A 25 -7.11 -5.37 3.13
CA ALA A 25 -6.98 -5.72 4.54
C ALA A 25 -5.52 -5.98 4.95
N GLU A 26 -4.77 -6.71 4.11
CA GLU A 26 -3.32 -6.95 4.29
C GLU A 26 -2.55 -5.61 4.36
N ARG A 27 -2.79 -4.71 3.40
CA ARG A 27 -2.19 -3.35 3.41
C ARG A 27 -2.50 -2.58 4.69
N LEU A 28 -3.75 -2.64 5.17
CA LEU A 28 -4.14 -1.95 6.40
C LEU A 28 -3.47 -2.56 7.63
N ASP A 29 -3.21 -3.87 7.66
CA ASP A 29 -2.44 -4.50 8.74
C ASP A 29 -0.97 -4.04 8.72
N ASP A 30 -0.34 -4.01 7.55
CA ASP A 30 1.04 -3.53 7.39
C ASP A 30 1.20 -2.08 7.84
N LEU A 31 0.26 -1.20 7.45
CA LEU A 31 0.24 0.19 7.89
C LEU A 31 0.12 0.31 9.41
N ARG A 32 -0.72 -0.52 10.04
CA ARG A 32 -0.86 -0.55 11.51
C ARG A 32 0.39 -1.11 12.20
N ALA A 33 1.02 -2.13 11.61
CA ALA A 33 2.29 -2.67 12.10
C ALA A 33 3.37 -1.57 12.09
N HIS A 34 3.51 -0.84 10.98
CA HIS A 34 4.44 0.30 10.90
C HIS A 34 4.10 1.41 11.90
N GLY A 35 2.81 1.74 12.07
CA GLY A 35 2.34 2.68 13.09
C GLY A 35 2.78 2.29 14.51
N ARG A 36 2.69 1.00 14.85
CA ARG A 36 3.19 0.46 16.14
C ARG A 36 4.71 0.62 16.30
N HIS A 37 5.46 0.70 15.20
CA HIS A 37 6.90 0.97 15.20
C HIS A 37 7.27 2.46 15.13
N GLY A 38 6.29 3.36 15.20
CA GLY A 38 6.48 4.80 15.22
C GLY A 38 6.56 5.46 13.84
N TYR A 39 6.21 4.75 12.76
CA TYR A 39 6.08 5.34 11.44
C TYR A 39 4.73 6.05 11.28
N THR A 40 4.72 7.13 10.51
CA THR A 40 3.52 7.85 10.06
C THR A 40 3.40 7.77 8.55
N LEU A 41 2.16 7.70 8.05
CA LEU A 41 1.91 7.75 6.61
C LEU A 41 2.13 9.16 6.08
N ALA A 42 3.14 9.33 5.23
CA ALA A 42 3.51 10.63 4.67
C ALA A 42 2.87 10.87 3.30
N ASN A 43 2.78 9.85 2.45
CA ASN A 43 2.19 9.97 1.12
C ASN A 43 1.61 8.63 0.64
N THR A 44 0.53 8.70 -0.15
CA THR A 44 -0.01 7.55 -0.88
C THR A 44 -0.08 7.90 -2.36
N LEU A 45 0.59 7.11 -3.20
CA LEU A 45 0.54 7.22 -4.65
C LEU A 45 -0.21 6.01 -5.24
N THR A 46 -1.13 6.28 -6.15
CA THR A 46 -1.86 5.24 -6.88
C THR A 46 -1.46 5.25 -8.34
N VAL A 47 -1.00 4.12 -8.85
CA VAL A 47 -0.56 3.95 -10.25
C VAL A 47 -1.39 2.86 -10.90
N THR A 48 -2.07 3.19 -12.00
CA THR A 48 -2.75 2.19 -12.82
C THR A 48 -1.77 1.67 -13.88
N VAL A 49 -1.58 0.36 -13.92
CA VAL A 49 -0.71 -0.31 -14.89
C VAL A 49 -1.51 -1.32 -15.69
N THR A 50 -1.42 -1.24 -17.01
CA THR A 50 -2.02 -2.23 -17.92
C THR A 50 -0.96 -3.24 -18.32
N VAL A 51 -1.12 -4.51 -17.92
CA VAL A 51 -0.24 -5.62 -18.33
C VAL A 51 -1.05 -6.54 -19.22
N THR A 52 -0.62 -6.69 -20.49
CA THR A 52 -1.26 -7.58 -21.47
C THR A 52 -2.80 -7.45 -21.53
N GLY A 53 -3.32 -6.21 -21.52
CA GLY A 53 -4.75 -5.92 -21.55
C GLY A 53 -5.50 -6.02 -20.22
N THR A 54 -4.84 -6.45 -19.14
CA THR A 54 -5.40 -6.47 -17.79
C THR A 54 -4.93 -5.25 -17.01
N ASN A 55 -5.87 -4.52 -16.41
CA ASN A 55 -5.55 -3.35 -15.60
C ASN A 55 -5.34 -3.74 -14.13
N TYR A 56 -4.27 -3.22 -13.55
CA TYR A 56 -3.91 -3.33 -12.15
C TYR A 56 -3.81 -1.94 -11.54
N VAL A 57 -4.13 -1.83 -10.25
CA VAL A 57 -3.84 -0.65 -9.43
C VAL A 57 -2.74 -1.03 -8.46
N THR A 58 -1.63 -0.32 -8.51
CA THR A 58 -0.57 -0.40 -7.50
C THR A 58 -0.64 0.82 -6.62
N ILE A 59 -0.78 0.61 -5.32
CA ILE A 59 -0.72 1.63 -4.28
C ILE A 59 0.68 1.59 -3.67
N ILE A 60 1.34 2.75 -3.61
CA ILE A 60 2.64 2.94 -2.98
C ILE A 60 2.45 3.90 -1.82
N ASP A 61 2.61 3.41 -0.60
CA ASP A 61 2.62 4.22 0.61
C ASP A 61 4.04 4.54 1.03
N THR A 62 4.33 5.81 1.23
CA THR A 62 5.58 6.29 1.82
C THR A 62 5.34 6.60 3.28
N LEU A 63 6.12 5.96 4.15
CA LEU A 63 6.08 6.10 5.59
C LEU A 63 7.33 6.81 6.10
N THR A 64 7.17 7.68 7.09
CA THR A 64 8.26 8.41 7.73
C THR A 64 8.31 8.14 9.21
N LYS A 65 9.51 8.05 9.78
CA LYS A 65 9.71 8.01 11.23
C LYS A 65 10.75 9.05 11.61
N ASP A 66 10.35 9.97 12.49
CA ASP A 66 11.27 10.92 13.08
C ASP A 66 12.12 10.20 14.13
N GLN A 67 13.42 10.55 14.17
CA GLN A 67 14.31 10.01 15.19
C GLN A 67 14.28 10.95 16.39
N PRO A 68 14.09 10.41 17.61
CA PRO A 68 14.22 11.24 18.80
C PRO A 68 15.63 11.85 18.83
N LYS A 69 15.66 13.14 19.13
CA LYS A 69 16.85 13.99 19.10
C LYS A 69 17.85 13.61 20.20
#